data_AF-A0AA37PCN8-F1
#
_entry.id   AF-A0AA37PCN8-F1
#
_cell.length_a   1.000
_cell.length_b   1.000
_cell.length_c   1.000
_cell.angle_alpha   90.00
_cell.angle_beta   90.00
_cell.angle_gamma   90.00
#
_symmetry.space_group_name_H-M   'P 1'
#
loop_
_entity.id
_entity.type
_entity.pdbx_description
1 polymer ?
#
loop_
_entity_poly.entity_id
_entity_poly.type
_entity_poly.pdbx_seq_one_letter_code
_entity_poly.pdbx_strand_id
1 'polypeptide(L)'
;MPSKPMRLPPVKVLRVRQPNKKEANPCVQVMTSVLACWASAGYNTAGCATLENALRNCMDQPKQPKQPSSTINYHLGRMYDKMVPHSKGK
;
A
#
# COMPACT_ATOMS: atom_id res chain seq x y z
N MET A 1 -15.79 -20.44 -17.47
CA MET A 1 -16.67 -19.59 -16.63
C MET A 1 -16.00 -19.40 -15.28
N PRO A 2 -15.88 -18.17 -14.74
CA PRO A 2 -15.29 -18.00 -13.42
C PRO A 2 -16.16 -18.69 -12.37
N SER A 3 -15.58 -19.59 -11.60
CA SER A 3 -16.26 -20.32 -10.52
C SER A 3 -16.81 -19.35 -9.47
N LYS A 4 -17.98 -19.67 -8.90
CA LYS A 4 -18.56 -18.89 -7.81
C LYS A 4 -17.60 -18.89 -6.61
N PRO A 5 -17.39 -17.73 -5.94
CA PRO A 5 -16.51 -17.67 -4.78
C PRO A 5 -17.02 -18.58 -3.65
N MET A 6 -16.09 -19.28 -3.00
CA MET A 6 -16.37 -20.17 -1.88
C MET A 6 -17.00 -19.41 -0.71
N ARG A 7 -17.98 -20.02 -0.04
CA ARG A 7 -18.55 -19.48 1.21
C ARG A 7 -17.51 -19.56 2.32
N LEU A 8 -17.42 -18.51 3.13
CA LEU A 8 -16.50 -18.50 4.26
C LEU A 8 -16.94 -19.52 5.32
N PRO A 9 -15.99 -20.23 5.96
CA PRO A 9 -16.27 -20.97 7.19
C PRO A 9 -16.66 -19.99 8.32
N PRO A 10 -17.25 -20.47 9.42
CA PRO A 10 -17.55 -19.64 10.57
C PRO A 10 -16.27 -19.01 11.15
N VAL A 11 -16.21 -17.68 11.18
CA VAL A 11 -15.06 -16.91 11.67
C VAL A 11 -15.49 -15.98 12.79
N LYS A 12 -14.72 -15.86 13.87
CA LYS A 12 -15.11 -15.04 15.04
C LYS A 12 -15.42 -13.58 14.71
N VAL A 13 -14.66 -12.96 13.80
CA VAL A 13 -14.85 -11.56 13.36
C VAL A 13 -14.46 -11.42 11.89
N LEU A 14 -15.34 -10.88 11.06
CA LEU A 14 -15.05 -10.52 9.68
C LEU A 14 -14.40 -9.13 9.64
N ARG A 15 -13.07 -9.08 9.47
CA ARG A 15 -12.31 -7.83 9.35
C ARG A 15 -11.10 -7.96 8.46
N VAL A 16 -10.74 -6.85 7.82
CA VAL A 16 -9.47 -6.69 7.12
C VAL A 16 -8.43 -6.15 8.10
N ARG A 17 -7.29 -6.84 8.21
CA ARG A 17 -6.20 -6.47 9.15
C ARG A 17 -5.55 -5.13 8.79
N GLN A 18 -5.34 -4.87 7.50
CA GLN A 18 -4.75 -3.62 6.98
C GLN A 18 -5.78 -2.96 6.05
N PRO A 19 -6.73 -2.19 6.60
CA PRO A 19 -7.82 -1.60 5.81
C PRO A 19 -7.35 -0.41 4.94
N ASN A 20 -6.22 0.20 5.31
CA ASN A 20 -5.62 1.33 4.59
C ASN A 20 -4.46 0.84 3.74
N LYS A 21 -4.30 1.43 2.55
CA LYS A 21 -3.12 1.24 1.73
C LYS A 21 -1.91 1.81 2.45
N LYS A 22 -0.80 1.08 2.42
CA LYS A 22 0.50 1.60 2.84
C LYS A 22 1.04 2.43 1.70
N GLU A 23 1.13 3.74 1.86
CA GLU A 23 1.85 4.56 0.89
C GLU A 23 3.35 4.32 1.05
N ALA A 24 3.98 3.97 -0.06
CA ALA A 24 5.44 3.92 -0.13
C ALA A 24 5.99 5.34 -0.22
N ASN A 25 7.18 5.56 0.34
CA ASN A 25 7.83 6.86 0.24
C ASN A 25 8.21 7.13 -1.23
N PRO A 26 7.72 8.24 -1.85
CA PRO A 26 7.95 8.52 -3.27
C PRO A 26 9.44 8.69 -3.61
N CYS A 27 10.26 9.16 -2.66
CA CYS A 27 11.67 9.41 -2.91
C CYS A 27 12.51 8.12 -2.98
N VAL A 28 11.98 7.00 -2.48
CA VAL A 28 12.69 5.70 -2.53
C VAL A 28 12.85 5.23 -3.98
N GLN A 29 11.86 5.46 -4.84
CA GLN A 29 11.93 5.09 -6.26
C GLN A 29 12.95 5.95 -7.03
N VAL A 30 13.03 7.24 -6.71
CA VAL A 30 14.02 8.15 -7.29
C VAL A 30 15.43 7.76 -6.80
N MET A 31 15.57 7.45 -5.51
CA MET A 31 16.83 6.99 -4.93
C MET A 31 17.32 5.69 -5.59
N THR A 32 16.45 4.71 -5.82
CA THR A 32 16.85 3.48 -6.54
C THR A 32 17.30 3.77 -7.97
N SER A 33 16.74 4.80 -8.61
CA SER A 33 17.16 5.22 -9.95
C SER A 33 18.56 5.86 -9.93
N VAL A 34 18.87 6.67 -8.93
CA VAL A 34 20.23 7.22 -8.71
C VAL A 34 21.25 6.10 -8.49
N LEU A 35 20.92 5.13 -7.62
CA LEU A 35 21.78 3.97 -7.37
C LEU A 35 22.02 3.14 -8.64
N ALA A 36 20.99 2.93 -9.46
CA ALA A 36 21.12 2.25 -10.74
C ALA A 36 22.05 3.02 -11.70
N CYS A 37 21.93 4.34 -11.75
CA CYS A 37 22.80 5.18 -12.57
C CYS A 37 24.27 5.09 -12.13
N TRP A 38 24.54 5.15 -10.83
CA TRP A 38 25.90 4.98 -10.31
C TRP A 38 26.44 3.57 -10.56
N ALA A 39 25.59 2.54 -10.51
CA ALA A 39 25.98 1.17 -10.80
C ALA A 39 26.35 0.97 -12.29
N SER A 40 25.68 1.66 -13.21
CA SER A 40 25.92 1.51 -14.66
C SER A 40 26.99 2.46 -15.22
N ALA A 41 26.97 3.72 -14.81
CA ALA A 41 27.80 4.79 -15.38
C ALA A 41 29.02 5.13 -14.51
N GLY A 42 29.06 4.64 -13.28
CA GLY A 42 30.05 5.02 -12.28
C GLY A 42 29.59 6.20 -11.41
N TYR A 43 30.24 6.35 -10.27
CA TYR A 43 29.94 7.40 -9.30
C TYR A 43 30.22 8.80 -9.88
N ASN A 44 29.34 9.74 -9.58
CA ASN A 44 29.53 11.17 -9.82
C ASN A 44 29.81 11.55 -11.30
N THR A 45 29.21 10.81 -12.24
CA THR A 45 29.25 11.14 -13.66
C THR A 45 28.17 12.17 -14.01
N ALA A 46 28.46 13.04 -14.99
CA ALA A 46 27.52 14.06 -15.45
C ALA A 46 26.16 13.48 -15.91
N GLY A 47 26.12 12.20 -16.29
CA GLY A 47 24.89 11.49 -16.69
C GLY A 47 23.88 11.27 -15.57
N CYS A 48 24.30 11.27 -14.29
CA CYS A 48 23.40 11.04 -13.15
C CYS A 48 22.87 12.33 -12.49
N ALA A 49 23.36 13.50 -12.91
CA ALA A 49 23.03 14.79 -12.28
C ALA A 49 21.52 15.10 -12.28
N THR A 50 20.79 14.69 -13.32
CA THR A 50 19.34 14.88 -13.42
C THR A 50 18.59 14.07 -12.37
N LEU A 51 19.00 12.83 -12.12
CA LEU A 51 18.41 11.94 -11.12
C LEU A 51 18.74 12.40 -9.69
N GLU A 52 19.95 12.89 -9.47
CA GLU A 52 20.36 13.47 -8.18
C GLU A 52 19.55 14.72 -7.84
N ASN A 53 19.31 15.59 -8.81
CA ASN A 53 18.46 16.77 -8.64
C ASN A 53 16.99 16.38 -8.41
N ALA A 54 16.48 15.36 -9.11
CA ALA A 54 15.15 14.82 -8.85
C ALA A 54 15.01 14.27 -7.41
N LEU A 55 16.06 13.63 -6.88
CA LEU A 55 16.06 13.14 -5.50
C LEU A 55 16.05 14.30 -4.49
N ARG A 56 16.86 15.34 -4.70
CA ARG A 56 16.86 16.55 -3.86
C ARG A 56 15.47 17.20 -3.83
N ASN A 57 14.90 17.44 -5.01
CA ASN A 57 13.56 17.99 -5.14
C ASN A 57 12.52 17.16 -4.38
N CYS A 58 12.60 15.83 -4.42
CA CYS A 58 11.69 14.96 -3.68
C CYS A 58 11.83 15.11 -2.15
N MET A 59 13.06 15.23 -1.66
CA MET A 59 13.35 15.35 -0.23
C MET A 59 13.02 16.74 0.33
N ASP A 60 13.07 17.78 -0.50
CA ASP A 60 12.72 19.16 -0.14
C ASP A 60 11.19 19.36 -0.07
N GLN A 61 10.40 18.49 -0.71
CA GLN A 61 8.94 18.57 -0.62
C GLN A 61 8.43 18.22 0.79
N PRO A 62 7.39 18.91 1.28
CA PRO A 62 6.75 18.54 2.53
C PRO A 62 6.09 17.16 2.42
N LYS A 63 6.04 16.46 3.56
CA LYS A 63 5.39 15.14 3.63
C LYS A 63 3.91 15.28 3.32
N GLN A 64 3.42 14.38 2.45
CA GLN A 64 1.99 14.34 2.08
C GLN A 64 1.12 14.09 3.32
N PRO A 65 -0.07 14.72 3.40
CA PRO A 65 -1.00 14.50 4.49
C PRO A 65 -1.46 13.03 4.52
N LYS A 66 -1.73 12.52 5.72
CA LYS A 66 -2.25 11.16 5.89
C LYS A 66 -3.64 11.06 5.27
N GLN A 67 -3.84 10.07 4.40
CA GLN A 67 -5.15 9.76 3.86
C GLN A 67 -6.13 9.34 4.98
N PRO A 68 -7.43 9.63 4.83
CA PRO A 68 -8.44 9.23 5.81
C PRO A 68 -8.48 7.70 5.94
N SER A 69 -8.80 7.22 7.14
CA SER A 69 -8.91 5.79 7.40
C SER A 69 -10.13 5.19 6.72
N SER A 70 -9.97 3.99 6.20
CA SER A 70 -11.02 3.20 5.59
C SER A 70 -12.00 2.66 6.65
N THR A 71 -13.29 2.90 6.42
CA THR A 71 -14.40 2.43 7.27
C THR A 71 -14.82 0.99 6.96
N ILE A 72 -14.07 0.26 6.14
CA ILE A 72 -14.45 -1.10 5.69
C ILE A 72 -14.82 -2.05 6.83
N ASN A 73 -14.07 -2.03 7.93
CA ASN A 73 -14.30 -2.92 9.07
C ASN A 73 -15.61 -2.61 9.81
N TYR A 74 -16.07 -1.35 9.78
CA TYR A 74 -17.38 -0.97 10.32
C TYR A 74 -18.52 -1.64 9.53
N HIS A 75 -18.43 -1.59 8.20
CA HIS A 75 -19.43 -2.21 7.34
C HIS A 75 -19.37 -3.74 7.35
N LEU A 76 -18.17 -4.33 7.37
CA LEU A 76 -17.99 -5.78 7.47
C LEU A 76 -18.55 -6.36 8.77
N GLY A 77 -18.42 -5.65 9.89
CA GLY A 77 -19.03 -6.05 11.16
C GLY A 77 -20.56 -6.08 11.08
N ARG A 78 -21.18 -5.08 10.45
CA ARG A 78 -22.64 -5.04 10.27
C ARG A 78 -23.15 -6.11 9.29
N MET A 79 -22.38 -6.43 8.26
CA MET A 79 -22.74 -7.44 7.25
C MET A 79 -22.39 -8.87 7.66
N TYR A 80 -21.72 -9.07 8.79
CA TYR A 80 -21.22 -10.36 9.25
C TYR A 80 -22.30 -11.46 9.22
N ASP A 81 -23.48 -11.20 9.81
CA ASP A 81 -24.59 -12.15 9.88
C ASP A 81 -25.19 -12.51 8.51
N LYS A 82 -24.97 -11.68 7.48
CA LYS A 82 -25.47 -11.90 6.12
C LYS A 82 -24.46 -12.64 5.25
N MET A 83 -23.18 -12.56 5.57
CA MET A 83 -22.09 -13.13 4.76
C MET A 83 -21.57 -14.45 5.31
N VAL A 84 -21.59 -14.64 6.63
CA VAL A 84 -21.07 -15.84 7.30
C VAL A 84 -22.23 -16.73 7.73
N PRO A 85 -22.43 -17.89 7.07
CA PRO A 85 -23.46 -18.84 7.50
C PRO A 85 -23.11 -19.36 8.91
N HIS A 86 -24.06 -19.22 9.85
CA HIS A 86 -23.95 -19.64 11.26
C HIS A 86 -23.23 -18.64 12.20
N SER A 87 -23.33 -17.34 11.94
CA SER A 87 -22.83 -16.30 12.87
C SER A 87 -23.38 -16.41 14.30
N LYS A 88 -24.58 -16.97 14.47
CA LYS A 88 -25.22 -17.25 15.75
C LYS A 88 -25.07 -18.73 16.12
N GLY A 89 -23.92 -19.10 16.67
CA GLY A 89 -23.68 -20.45 17.18
C GLY A 89 -22.60 -20.44 18.25
N LYS A 90 -23.00 -20.10 19.48
CA LYS A 90 -22.27 -20.14 20.77
C LYS A 90 -20.87 -19.53 20.79
#